data_AF-A0A6A5ZKE6-F1
#
_entry.id   AF-A0A6A5ZKE6-F1
#
_cell.length_a   1.000
_cell.length_b   1.000
_cell.length_c   1.000
_cell.angle_alpha   90.00
_cell.angle_beta   90.00
_cell.angle_gamma   90.00
#
_symmetry.space_group_name_H-M   'P 1'
#
loop_
_entity.id
_entity.type
_entity.pdbx_description
1 polymer ?
#
loop_
_entity_poly.entity_id
_entity_poly.type
_entity_poly.pdbx_seq_one_letter_code
_entity_poly.pdbx_strand_id
1 'polypeptide(L)'
;MRIRQYAAIIASAAIVGETVAKPVEFGSRRGGMNKHIKVDVSKNKYFQEPGGDEQLGHYDQRYFHGIVSYEERTDTQLHMIRAYLNFFRGHGLDTWIAHGTLLGWWWNGQRLPWDWDMDTQVSGATLHYLGENFNQTRENYTSSDGSVTREYLIDVNPWIWERERGDGMNVIDARFIDVRNGLFIDITGLSETHPDQSPGVWSCKNYHRYHTSDLYPMRTTYFEGVEALVPYAYDKILIEEYKEKALVLTEYEGHQWNAGTKAWEKTPGQIAKEQREAEARQKKADREENKRKEEEQKKKDEEAKKKEEEGSQSTADTQGS
;
A
#
# COMPACT_ATOMS: atom_id res chain seq x y z
N MET A 1 38.90 61.19 -47.44
CA MET A 1 38.62 60.28 -48.57
C MET A 1 37.21 59.71 -48.36
N ARG A 2 36.27 59.97 -49.31
CA ARG A 2 34.92 59.37 -49.53
C ARG A 2 33.91 59.39 -48.34
N ILE A 3 32.94 60.31 -48.29
CA ILE A 3 31.62 60.41 -48.99
C ILE A 3 30.60 59.32 -48.60
N ARG A 4 29.65 59.75 -47.75
CA ARG A 4 28.17 59.58 -47.67
C ARG A 4 27.51 58.43 -48.45
N GLN A 5 26.47 57.80 -47.87
CA GLN A 5 25.05 58.08 -48.24
C GLN A 5 23.97 57.13 -47.63
N TYR A 6 22.85 57.78 -47.30
CA TYR A 6 21.42 57.38 -47.30
C TYR A 6 20.75 56.55 -46.19
N ALA A 7 19.56 57.09 -45.87
CA ALA A 7 18.55 56.66 -44.93
C ALA A 7 17.55 55.67 -45.55
N ALA A 8 16.88 54.88 -44.71
CA ALA A 8 15.49 54.49 -44.94
C ALA A 8 14.82 54.12 -43.61
N ILE A 9 13.71 54.81 -43.34
CA ILE A 9 12.75 54.50 -42.28
C ILE A 9 11.86 53.37 -42.80
N ILE A 10 11.73 52.28 -42.05
CA ILE A 10 10.53 51.43 -42.08
C ILE A 10 10.12 51.19 -40.64
N ALA A 11 8.96 51.74 -40.29
CA ALA A 11 8.24 51.39 -39.08
C ALA A 11 7.61 50.01 -39.27
N SER A 12 7.73 49.15 -38.26
CA SER A 12 6.78 48.08 -38.00
C SER A 12 6.69 47.90 -36.50
N ALA A 13 5.57 48.36 -35.95
CA ALA A 13 5.18 48.11 -34.58
C ALA A 13 4.80 46.63 -34.44
N ALA A 14 5.47 45.92 -33.53
CA ALA A 14 4.93 44.73 -32.90
C ALA A 14 4.97 44.97 -31.40
N ILE A 15 3.79 45.29 -30.85
CA ILE A 15 3.55 45.31 -29.41
C ILE A 15 3.44 43.85 -28.98
N VAL A 16 4.44 43.36 -28.25
CA VAL A 16 4.25 42.33 -27.24
C VAL A 16 4.96 42.84 -26.01
N GLY A 17 4.24 43.58 -25.17
CA GLY A 17 4.69 43.87 -23.82
C GLY A 17 4.68 42.54 -23.06
N GLU A 18 5.87 41.98 -22.83
CA GLU A 18 6.04 40.90 -21.87
C GLU A 18 5.52 41.38 -20.52
N THR A 19 4.43 40.80 -20.06
CA THR A 19 4.02 40.88 -18.67
C THR A 19 5.00 40.03 -17.85
N VAL A 20 6.19 40.58 -17.61
CA VAL A 20 7.05 40.10 -16.54
C VAL A 20 6.37 40.52 -15.24
N ALA A 21 5.71 39.57 -14.59
CA ALA A 21 5.18 39.78 -13.26
C ALA A 21 6.34 40.22 -12.36
N LYS A 22 6.25 41.44 -11.81
CA LYS A 22 7.23 41.94 -10.86
C LYS A 22 7.14 41.07 -9.60
N PRO A 23 8.26 40.55 -9.07
CA PRO A 23 8.23 39.84 -7.79
C PRO A 23 7.79 40.82 -6.70
N VAL A 24 6.97 40.33 -5.77
CA VAL A 24 6.49 41.10 -4.62
C VAL A 24 7.67 41.36 -3.69
N GLU A 25 8.02 42.63 -3.49
CA GLU A 25 9.03 43.01 -2.49
C GLU A 25 8.45 42.85 -1.08
N PHE A 26 8.94 41.84 -0.35
CA PHE A 26 8.69 41.74 1.08
C PHE A 26 9.71 42.60 1.84
N GLY A 27 9.19 43.68 2.45
CA GLY A 27 9.95 44.58 3.31
C GLY A 27 10.66 43.85 4.44
N SER A 28 11.96 44.12 4.56
CA SER A 28 12.83 43.60 5.61
C SER A 28 12.34 44.06 7.00
N ARG A 29 11.79 43.14 7.79
CA ARG A 29 11.70 43.28 9.25
C ARG A 29 12.80 42.43 9.87
N ARG A 30 13.84 43.11 10.39
CA ARG A 30 14.80 42.52 11.32
C ARG A 30 14.12 42.29 12.68
N GLY A 31 14.32 41.09 13.23
CA GLY A 31 14.23 40.82 14.67
C GLY A 31 13.17 39.78 15.06
N GLY A 32 13.63 38.63 15.57
CA GLY A 32 12.78 37.72 16.35
C GLY A 32 13.21 36.25 16.28
N MET A 33 14.04 35.82 17.24
CA MET A 33 14.21 34.45 17.77
C MET A 33 14.09 33.27 16.79
N ASN A 34 15.22 32.59 16.53
CA ASN A 34 15.26 31.22 16.01
C ASN A 34 14.51 30.27 16.95
N LYS A 35 13.20 30.13 16.77
CA LYS A 35 12.50 28.90 17.10
C LYS A 35 12.75 27.97 15.91
N HIS A 36 13.49 26.88 16.13
CA HIS A 36 13.43 25.74 15.21
C HIS A 36 11.96 25.31 15.13
N ILE A 37 11.27 25.74 14.07
CA ILE A 37 9.97 25.18 13.72
C ILE A 37 10.30 23.74 13.33
N LYS A 38 10.00 22.78 14.21
CA LYS A 38 9.96 21.38 13.83
C LYS A 38 8.81 21.27 12.82
N VAL A 39 9.17 21.26 11.54
CA VAL A 39 8.21 20.93 10.49
C VAL A 39 7.83 19.48 10.70
N ASP A 40 6.55 19.26 10.99
CA ASP A 40 5.99 17.93 11.09
C ASP A 40 5.83 17.36 9.68
N VAL A 41 6.86 16.66 9.21
CA VAL A 41 6.90 16.04 7.88
C VAL A 41 5.84 14.95 7.71
N SER A 42 5.27 14.43 8.81
CA SER A 42 4.24 13.39 8.74
C SER A 42 3.00 13.81 7.94
N LYS A 43 2.75 15.13 7.87
CA LYS A 43 1.67 15.73 7.08
C LYS A 43 1.84 15.57 5.58
N ASN A 44 3.05 15.28 5.11
CA ASN A 44 3.34 15.04 3.69
C ASN A 44 3.04 13.60 3.27
N LYS A 45 2.82 12.68 4.22
CA LYS A 45 2.57 11.27 3.92
C LYS A 45 1.28 11.13 3.12
N TYR A 46 1.38 10.59 1.92
CA TYR A 46 0.22 10.36 1.08
C TYR A 46 -0.61 9.17 1.56
N PHE A 47 0.01 8.00 1.59
CA PHE A 47 -0.65 6.77 2.04
C PHE A 47 -0.77 6.73 3.57
N GLN A 48 -1.96 6.39 4.05
CA GLN A 48 -2.27 6.33 5.47
C GLN A 48 -2.73 4.93 5.84
N GLU A 49 -2.14 4.40 6.90
CA GLU A 49 -2.43 3.10 7.48
C GLU A 49 -3.18 3.30 8.81
N PRO A 50 -4.06 2.37 9.21
CA PRO A 50 -4.83 2.47 10.46
C PRO A 50 -3.96 2.43 11.72
N GLY A 51 -2.72 1.95 11.64
CA GLY A 51 -1.80 1.85 12.77
C GLY A 51 -0.34 1.66 12.32
N GLY A 52 0.57 1.70 13.31
CA GLY A 52 2.02 1.62 13.07
C GLY A 52 2.68 0.35 13.59
N ASP A 53 1.91 -0.66 14.01
CA ASP A 53 2.45 -2.01 14.18
C ASP A 53 2.54 -2.72 12.82
N GLU A 54 3.33 -3.79 12.77
CA GLU A 54 3.61 -4.55 11.54
C GLU A 54 2.29 -4.94 10.85
N GLN A 55 1.35 -5.53 11.58
CA GLN A 55 0.10 -6.02 11.02
C GLN A 55 -0.81 -4.90 10.45
N LEU A 56 -0.96 -3.78 11.16
CA LEU A 56 -1.81 -2.67 10.72
C LEU A 56 -1.18 -1.83 9.61
N GLY A 57 0.15 -1.90 9.44
CA GLY A 57 0.89 -1.22 8.38
C GLY A 57 0.58 -1.71 6.96
N HIS A 58 -0.10 -2.85 6.82
CA HIS A 58 -0.42 -3.44 5.52
C HIS A 58 -1.89 -3.24 5.09
N TYR A 59 -2.57 -2.25 5.67
CA TYR A 59 -3.94 -1.88 5.33
C TYR A 59 -4.06 -0.42 4.93
N ASP A 60 -4.81 -0.14 3.86
CA ASP A 60 -5.23 1.20 3.52
C ASP A 60 -6.32 1.66 4.48
N GLN A 61 -6.09 2.79 5.16
CA GLN A 61 -6.98 3.29 6.19
C GLN A 61 -8.42 3.54 5.68
N ARG A 62 -8.62 3.86 4.40
CA ARG A 62 -9.95 4.17 3.84
C ARG A 62 -10.86 2.95 3.76
N TYR A 63 -10.27 1.77 3.57
CA TYR A 63 -10.97 0.50 3.38
C TYR A 63 -10.78 -0.48 4.53
N PHE A 64 -10.06 -0.08 5.57
CA PHE A 64 -9.84 -0.89 6.76
C PHE A 64 -11.12 -1.02 7.59
N HIS A 65 -11.56 -2.25 7.82
CA HIS A 65 -12.75 -2.58 8.63
C HIS A 65 -12.45 -3.53 9.79
N GLY A 66 -11.19 -3.89 9.98
CA GLY A 66 -10.74 -4.87 10.95
C GLY A 66 -9.62 -5.73 10.37
N ILE A 67 -8.83 -6.33 11.26
CA ILE A 67 -7.79 -7.28 10.86
C ILE A 67 -8.47 -8.55 10.35
N VAL A 68 -8.17 -8.94 9.11
CA VAL A 68 -8.74 -10.13 8.48
C VAL A 68 -8.14 -11.42 9.06
N SER A 69 -8.86 -12.54 8.91
CA SER A 69 -8.35 -13.85 9.33
C SER A 69 -7.17 -14.29 8.45
N TYR A 70 -6.44 -15.32 8.89
CA TYR A 70 -5.37 -15.92 8.09
C TYR A 70 -5.88 -16.43 6.73
N GLU A 71 -7.05 -17.07 6.72
CA GLU A 71 -7.70 -17.61 5.53
C GLU A 71 -8.19 -16.50 4.60
N GLU A 72 -8.82 -15.45 5.15
CA GLU A 72 -9.29 -14.31 4.37
C GLU A 72 -8.12 -13.51 3.78
N ARG A 73 -7.04 -13.34 4.54
CA ARG A 73 -5.81 -12.71 4.03
C ARG A 73 -5.23 -13.53 2.87
N THR A 74 -5.15 -14.86 3.03
CA THR A 74 -4.63 -15.78 2.01
C THR A 74 -5.48 -15.71 0.74
N ASP A 75 -6.82 -15.77 0.86
CA ASP A 75 -7.76 -15.61 -0.27
C ASP A 75 -7.62 -14.25 -0.96
N THR A 76 -7.55 -13.18 -0.17
CA THR A 76 -7.44 -11.81 -0.68
C THR A 76 -6.15 -11.64 -1.47
N GLN A 77 -5.01 -12.00 -0.89
CA GLN A 77 -3.70 -11.89 -1.52
C GLN A 77 -3.60 -12.76 -2.79
N LEU A 78 -4.13 -13.99 -2.76
CA LEU A 78 -4.18 -14.87 -3.93
C LEU A 78 -4.90 -14.21 -5.12
N HIS A 79 -6.10 -13.69 -4.90
CA HIS A 79 -6.87 -13.07 -5.97
C HIS A 79 -6.35 -11.70 -6.37
N MET A 80 -5.81 -10.94 -5.41
CA MET A 80 -5.24 -9.62 -5.63
C MET A 80 -4.00 -9.67 -6.52
N ILE A 81 -3.05 -10.57 -6.27
CA ILE A 81 -1.86 -10.69 -7.14
C ILE A 81 -2.20 -11.21 -8.52
N ARG A 82 -3.19 -12.11 -8.63
CA ARG A 82 -3.69 -12.57 -9.93
C ARG A 82 -4.30 -11.44 -10.74
N ALA A 83 -5.15 -10.62 -10.10
CA ALA A 83 -5.75 -9.45 -10.71
C ALA A 83 -4.67 -8.46 -11.17
N TYR A 84 -3.72 -8.14 -10.30
CA TYR A 84 -2.60 -7.24 -10.58
C TYR A 84 -1.78 -7.69 -11.79
N LEU A 85 -1.28 -8.93 -11.79
CA LEU A 85 -0.43 -9.43 -12.87
C LEU A 85 -1.20 -9.51 -14.20
N ASN A 86 -2.48 -9.88 -14.16
CA ASN A 86 -3.34 -9.89 -15.33
C ASN A 86 -3.63 -8.48 -15.86
N PHE A 87 -3.81 -7.49 -14.98
CA PHE A 87 -4.04 -6.09 -15.35
C PHE A 87 -2.84 -5.52 -16.12
N PHE A 88 -1.62 -5.67 -15.59
CA PHE A 88 -0.41 -5.18 -16.27
C PHE A 88 -0.20 -5.87 -17.61
N ARG A 89 -0.34 -7.21 -17.65
CA ARG A 89 -0.22 -7.97 -18.90
C ARG A 89 -1.27 -7.57 -19.94
N GLY A 90 -2.53 -7.39 -19.50
CA GLY A 90 -3.65 -7.01 -20.37
C GLY A 90 -3.47 -5.64 -21.02
N HIS A 91 -2.76 -4.73 -20.34
CA HIS A 91 -2.45 -3.39 -20.84
C HIS A 91 -1.07 -3.28 -21.51
N GLY A 92 -0.32 -4.39 -21.61
CA GLY A 92 1.02 -4.39 -22.19
C GLY A 92 2.05 -3.61 -21.37
N LEU A 93 1.86 -3.51 -20.06
CA LEU A 93 2.75 -2.83 -19.12
C LEU A 93 3.69 -3.81 -18.45
N ASP A 94 4.93 -3.39 -18.19
CA ASP A 94 5.92 -4.18 -17.45
C ASP A 94 5.75 -4.03 -15.94
N THR A 95 5.73 -5.17 -15.25
CA THR A 95 5.83 -5.27 -13.80
C THR A 95 6.50 -6.58 -13.43
N TRP A 96 7.22 -6.63 -12.32
CA TRP A 96 7.79 -7.85 -11.78
C TRP A 96 7.59 -7.93 -10.27
N ILE A 97 7.53 -9.16 -9.76
CA ILE A 97 7.47 -9.40 -8.32
C ILE A 97 8.83 -9.14 -7.68
N ALA A 98 8.83 -8.56 -6.48
CA ALA A 98 10.03 -8.15 -5.76
C ALA A 98 9.97 -8.56 -4.27
N HIS A 99 11.06 -8.33 -3.54
CA HIS A 99 11.13 -8.46 -2.09
C HIS A 99 10.54 -9.79 -1.56
N GLY A 100 9.63 -9.75 -0.58
CA GLY A 100 9.04 -10.94 0.03
C GLY A 100 8.23 -11.78 -0.97
N THR A 101 7.62 -11.13 -1.96
CA THR A 101 6.86 -11.80 -3.03
C THR A 101 7.78 -12.59 -3.95
N LEU A 102 8.94 -12.04 -4.30
CA LEU A 102 9.97 -12.76 -5.06
C LEU A 102 10.56 -13.93 -4.25
N LEU A 103 10.71 -13.77 -2.92
CA LEU A 103 11.16 -14.84 -2.05
C LEU A 103 10.14 -15.99 -1.96
N GLY A 104 8.85 -15.68 -1.86
CA GLY A 104 7.81 -16.71 -1.96
C GLY A 104 7.87 -17.46 -3.28
N TRP A 105 8.03 -16.72 -4.39
CA TRP A 105 8.19 -17.32 -5.70
C TRP A 105 9.37 -18.30 -5.78
N TRP A 106 10.51 -17.97 -5.16
CA TRP A 106 11.69 -18.84 -5.16
C TRP A 106 11.40 -20.23 -4.56
N TRP A 107 10.55 -20.32 -3.54
CA TRP A 107 10.26 -21.59 -2.87
C TRP A 107 9.34 -22.51 -3.69
N ASN A 108 8.19 -22.01 -4.15
CA ASN A 108 7.21 -22.80 -4.91
C ASN A 108 6.35 -22.00 -5.88
N GLY A 109 6.71 -20.75 -6.19
CA GLY A 109 5.84 -19.90 -7.00
C GLY A 109 4.57 -19.45 -6.26
N GLN A 110 4.55 -19.48 -4.92
CA GLN A 110 3.43 -19.04 -4.10
C GLN A 110 3.88 -18.04 -3.04
N ARG A 111 2.94 -17.35 -2.43
CA ARG A 111 3.21 -16.44 -1.33
C ARG A 111 3.78 -17.14 -0.09
N LEU A 112 4.55 -16.40 0.70
CA LEU A 112 4.99 -16.86 2.01
C LEU A 112 3.82 -16.78 3.02
N PRO A 113 3.48 -17.84 3.77
CA PRO A 113 2.33 -17.85 4.66
C PRO A 113 2.30 -16.79 5.76
N TRP A 114 3.46 -16.33 6.24
CA TRP A 114 3.55 -15.33 7.30
C TRP A 114 3.50 -13.88 6.79
N ASP A 115 3.85 -13.67 5.52
CA ASP A 115 4.00 -12.35 4.92
C ASP A 115 2.69 -11.55 4.90
N TRP A 116 2.71 -10.26 5.15
CA TRP A 116 1.46 -9.48 5.26
C TRP A 116 1.16 -8.62 4.05
N ASP A 117 2.19 -8.25 3.30
CA ASP A 117 2.10 -7.49 2.06
C ASP A 117 2.48 -8.36 0.86
N MET A 118 2.43 -7.69 -0.29
CA MET A 118 2.92 -8.15 -1.56
C MET A 118 3.60 -6.96 -2.23
N ASP A 119 4.80 -7.20 -2.75
CA ASP A 119 5.65 -6.17 -3.31
C ASP A 119 5.92 -6.41 -4.77
N THR A 120 5.78 -5.34 -5.53
CA THR A 120 6.04 -5.35 -6.97
C THR A 120 6.81 -4.12 -7.37
N GLN A 121 7.50 -4.22 -8.49
CA GLN A 121 8.27 -3.13 -9.05
C GLN A 121 7.92 -2.94 -10.52
N VAL A 122 8.04 -1.69 -10.95
CA VAL A 122 7.79 -1.26 -12.33
C VAL A 122 8.91 -0.32 -12.77
N SER A 123 9.10 -0.15 -14.08
CA SER A 123 9.97 0.92 -14.57
C SER A 123 9.37 2.30 -14.24
N GLY A 124 10.21 3.32 -14.09
CA GLY A 124 9.74 4.69 -13.87
C GLY A 124 8.83 5.19 -15.00
N ALA A 125 9.08 4.75 -16.25
CA ALA A 125 8.22 5.07 -17.39
C ALA A 125 6.81 4.48 -17.21
N THR A 126 6.70 3.21 -16.81
CA THR A 126 5.41 2.58 -16.53
C THR A 126 4.72 3.20 -15.33
N LEU A 127 5.47 3.57 -14.28
CA LEU A 127 4.90 4.29 -13.14
C LEU A 127 4.28 5.64 -13.56
N HIS A 128 4.97 6.41 -14.40
CA HIS A 128 4.42 7.65 -14.95
C HIS A 128 3.15 7.40 -15.77
N TYR A 129 3.17 6.38 -16.63
CA TYR A 129 2.00 5.99 -17.42
C TYR A 129 0.80 5.61 -16.54
N LEU A 130 1.01 4.85 -15.45
CA LEU A 130 -0.02 4.55 -14.46
C LEU A 130 -0.60 5.83 -13.84
N GLY A 131 0.26 6.78 -13.47
CA GLY A 131 -0.17 8.06 -12.89
C GLY A 131 -1.05 8.89 -13.83
N GLU A 132 -0.76 8.90 -15.13
CA GLU A 132 -1.49 9.67 -16.12
C GLU A 132 -2.81 9.03 -16.55
N ASN A 133 -2.86 7.69 -16.62
CA ASN A 133 -3.96 6.97 -17.28
C ASN A 133 -4.82 6.13 -16.34
N PHE A 134 -4.29 5.72 -15.18
CA PHE A 134 -4.95 4.77 -14.28
C PHE A 134 -5.07 5.23 -12.83
N ASN A 135 -4.50 6.37 -12.46
CA ASN A 135 -4.65 6.87 -11.09
C ASN A 135 -6.13 7.05 -10.73
N GLN A 136 -6.54 6.50 -9.58
CA GLN A 136 -7.91 6.49 -9.07
C GLN A 136 -8.92 5.72 -9.93
N THR A 137 -8.45 4.84 -10.82
CA THR A 137 -9.34 3.92 -11.57
C THR A 137 -9.64 2.65 -10.78
N ARG A 138 -10.77 2.02 -11.12
CA ARG A 138 -11.21 0.76 -10.50
C ARG A 138 -11.07 -0.38 -11.51
N GLU A 139 -10.35 -1.42 -11.11
CA GLU A 139 -10.15 -2.63 -11.90
C GLU A 139 -11.07 -3.74 -11.39
N ASN A 140 -11.89 -4.29 -12.28
CA ASN A 140 -12.77 -5.41 -11.98
C ASN A 140 -12.08 -6.72 -12.32
N TYR A 141 -12.01 -7.61 -11.33
CA TYR A 141 -11.42 -8.94 -11.48
C TYR A 141 -12.48 -10.02 -11.31
N THR A 142 -12.43 -11.01 -12.19
CA THR A 142 -13.16 -12.26 -12.05
C THR A 142 -12.16 -13.40 -12.17
N SER A 143 -12.19 -14.35 -11.23
CA SER A 143 -11.34 -15.53 -11.27
C SER A 143 -11.60 -16.38 -12.52
N SER A 144 -10.61 -17.17 -12.93
CA SER A 144 -10.71 -17.99 -14.15
C SER A 144 -11.84 -19.01 -14.12
N ASP A 145 -12.25 -19.47 -12.93
CA ASP A 145 -13.39 -20.36 -12.70
C ASP A 145 -14.73 -19.61 -12.50
N GLY A 146 -14.71 -18.27 -12.49
CA GLY A 146 -15.88 -17.42 -12.29
C GLY A 146 -16.45 -17.41 -10.87
N SER A 147 -15.79 -18.07 -9.90
CA SER A 147 -16.31 -18.21 -8.53
C SER A 147 -16.11 -16.96 -7.68
N VAL A 148 -15.11 -16.14 -8.02
CA VAL A 148 -14.70 -14.97 -7.23
C VAL A 148 -14.68 -13.73 -8.10
N THR A 149 -15.42 -12.72 -7.67
CA THR A 149 -15.37 -11.35 -8.22
C THR A 149 -14.82 -10.39 -7.18
N ARG A 150 -13.95 -9.47 -7.62
CA ARG A 150 -13.30 -8.46 -6.78
C ARG A 150 -13.19 -7.16 -7.55
N GLU A 151 -13.11 -6.06 -6.82
CA GLU A 151 -12.82 -4.74 -7.36
C GLU A 151 -11.60 -4.18 -6.64
N TYR A 152 -10.70 -3.58 -7.39
CA TYR A 152 -9.45 -3.04 -6.86
C TYR A 152 -9.29 -1.58 -7.27
N LEU A 153 -8.77 -0.75 -6.36
CA LEU A 153 -8.40 0.63 -6.65
C LEU A 153 -6.92 0.69 -7.03
N ILE A 154 -6.62 1.32 -8.17
CA ILE A 154 -5.26 1.71 -8.53
C ILE A 154 -5.04 3.13 -8.01
N ASP A 155 -4.17 3.28 -7.02
CA ASP A 155 -3.90 4.57 -6.38
C ASP A 155 -2.43 4.96 -6.54
N VAL A 156 -2.17 6.06 -7.24
CA VAL A 156 -0.82 6.53 -7.55
C VAL A 156 -0.50 7.77 -6.74
N ASN A 157 0.58 7.69 -5.97
CA ASN A 157 1.05 8.74 -5.08
C ASN A 157 1.46 9.98 -5.91
N PRO A 158 0.92 11.19 -5.65
CA PRO A 158 1.30 12.40 -6.37
C PRO A 158 2.81 12.73 -6.33
N TRP A 159 3.57 12.15 -5.40
CA TRP A 159 5.02 12.26 -5.29
C TRP A 159 5.79 11.32 -6.23
N ILE A 160 5.16 10.69 -7.24
CA ILE A 160 5.86 9.84 -8.22
C ILE A 160 6.97 10.55 -9.00
N TRP A 161 6.88 11.88 -9.15
CA TRP A 161 7.88 12.70 -9.87
C TRP A 161 9.20 12.82 -9.11
N GLU A 162 9.17 12.75 -7.78
CA GLU A 162 10.37 12.69 -6.95
C GLU A 162 10.90 11.26 -7.04
N ARG A 163 12.10 11.04 -7.56
CA ARG A 163 12.70 9.68 -7.66
C ARG A 163 13.73 9.41 -6.56
N GLU A 164 14.07 10.41 -5.77
CA GLU A 164 14.87 10.27 -4.56
C GLU A 164 13.98 10.04 -3.33
N ARG A 165 14.59 9.71 -2.18
CA ARG A 165 13.84 9.41 -0.96
C ARG A 165 13.09 10.62 -0.38
N GLY A 166 13.56 11.83 -0.64
CA GLY A 166 13.00 13.05 -0.06
C GLY A 166 13.01 13.02 1.47
N ASP A 167 11.88 13.35 2.08
CA ASP A 167 11.67 13.31 3.54
C ASP A 167 11.39 11.90 4.10
N GLY A 168 11.33 10.88 3.24
CA GLY A 168 11.07 9.50 3.61
C GLY A 168 9.60 9.17 3.87
N MET A 169 8.67 10.11 3.68
CA MET A 169 7.24 9.87 3.91
C MET A 169 6.53 9.26 2.69
N ASN A 170 7.10 9.39 1.51
CA ASN A 170 6.50 8.96 0.23
C ASN A 170 7.38 7.97 -0.54
N VAL A 171 7.87 6.96 0.18
CA VAL A 171 8.74 5.90 -0.36
C VAL A 171 8.00 4.99 -1.35
N ILE A 172 6.72 4.69 -1.09
CA ILE A 172 5.88 3.89 -1.98
C ILE A 172 5.20 4.78 -3.01
N ASP A 173 5.28 4.37 -4.27
CA ASP A 173 4.87 5.17 -5.42
C ASP A 173 3.41 4.93 -5.82
N ALA A 174 2.91 3.71 -5.70
CA ALA A 174 1.51 3.39 -5.98
C ALA A 174 1.06 2.14 -5.21
N ARG A 175 -0.26 1.95 -5.11
CA ARG A 175 -0.89 0.78 -4.50
C ARG A 175 -1.98 0.21 -5.39
N PHE A 176 -2.11 -1.11 -5.36
CA PHE A 176 -3.26 -1.84 -5.91
C PHE A 176 -4.07 -2.40 -4.74
N ILE A 177 -5.22 -1.78 -4.42
CA ILE A 177 -5.89 -1.91 -3.13
C ILE A 177 -7.18 -2.71 -3.27
N ASP A 178 -7.38 -3.74 -2.45
CA ASP A 178 -8.67 -4.40 -2.28
C ASP A 178 -9.62 -3.51 -1.49
N VAL A 179 -10.68 -3.03 -2.14
CA VAL A 179 -11.61 -2.06 -1.55
C VAL A 179 -12.53 -2.67 -0.50
N ARG A 180 -12.52 -3.99 -0.30
CA ARG A 180 -13.37 -4.67 0.69
C ARG A 180 -12.77 -4.67 2.10
N ASN A 181 -11.44 -4.78 2.20
CA ASN A 181 -10.76 -4.90 3.48
C ASN A 181 -9.50 -4.03 3.62
N GLY A 182 -9.03 -3.40 2.54
CA GLY A 182 -7.91 -2.47 2.54
C GLY A 182 -6.53 -3.12 2.40
N LEU A 183 -6.43 -4.45 2.25
CA LEU A 183 -5.15 -5.05 1.87
C LEU A 183 -4.71 -4.54 0.49
N PHE A 184 -3.41 -4.42 0.27
CA PHE A 184 -2.88 -3.88 -0.98
C PHE A 184 -1.59 -4.58 -1.43
N ILE A 185 -1.25 -4.35 -2.70
CA ILE A 185 0.09 -4.58 -3.25
C ILE A 185 0.79 -3.23 -3.33
N ASP A 186 1.99 -3.15 -2.79
CA ASP A 186 2.85 -1.98 -2.97
C ASP A 186 3.55 -2.06 -4.33
N ILE A 187 3.53 -0.93 -5.05
CA ILE A 187 4.14 -0.76 -6.37
C ILE A 187 5.24 0.29 -6.23
N THR A 188 6.48 -0.15 -6.46
CA THR A 188 7.67 0.71 -6.37
C THR A 188 8.26 0.94 -7.74
N GLY A 189 8.48 2.21 -8.12
CA GLY A 189 9.12 2.55 -9.38
C GLY A 189 10.65 2.48 -9.31
N LEU A 190 11.28 1.93 -10.34
CA LEU A 190 12.73 2.00 -10.53
C LEU A 190 13.12 3.01 -11.61
N SER A 191 14.11 3.85 -11.31
CA SER A 191 14.67 4.83 -12.25
C SER A 191 16.19 4.89 -12.14
N GLU A 192 16.87 5.19 -13.25
CA GLU A 192 18.25 5.66 -13.21
C GLU A 192 18.28 7.12 -12.75
N THR A 193 18.53 7.34 -11.46
CA THR A 193 18.47 8.67 -10.85
C THR A 193 19.76 9.48 -11.04
N HIS A 194 20.90 8.80 -11.17
CA HIS A 194 22.23 9.39 -11.28
C HIS A 194 23.04 8.75 -12.42
N PRO A 195 22.56 8.80 -13.68
CA PRO A 195 23.23 8.13 -14.80
C PRO A 195 24.62 8.71 -15.12
N ASP A 196 24.90 9.93 -14.69
CA ASP A 196 26.21 10.59 -14.79
C ASP A 196 27.26 9.99 -13.84
N GLN A 197 26.84 9.51 -12.66
CA GLN A 197 27.73 8.95 -11.64
C GLN A 197 27.75 7.43 -11.64
N SER A 198 26.63 6.80 -11.96
CA SER A 198 26.43 5.36 -11.92
C SER A 198 25.52 4.91 -13.06
N PRO A 199 25.99 5.00 -14.32
CA PRO A 199 25.20 4.62 -15.49
C PRO A 199 24.75 3.16 -15.41
N GLY A 200 23.49 2.90 -15.77
CA GLY A 200 22.92 1.56 -15.75
C GLY A 200 22.59 1.03 -14.35
N VAL A 201 22.63 1.87 -13.31
CA VAL A 201 22.16 1.54 -11.96
C VAL A 201 20.77 2.12 -11.76
N TRP A 202 19.81 1.23 -11.58
CA TRP A 202 18.41 1.54 -11.29
C TRP A 202 18.23 1.63 -9.78
N SER A 203 17.38 2.55 -9.33
CA SER A 203 17.15 2.77 -7.90
C SER A 203 15.69 3.09 -7.61
N CYS A 204 15.25 2.70 -6.41
CA CYS A 204 14.00 3.17 -5.81
C CYS A 204 14.26 4.16 -4.67
N LYS A 205 13.18 4.73 -4.14
CA LYS A 205 13.20 5.65 -3.00
C LYS A 205 13.66 5.03 -1.68
N ASN A 206 13.65 3.70 -1.57
CA ASN A 206 14.09 3.00 -0.36
C ASN A 206 15.54 2.48 -0.42
N TYR A 207 16.37 3.09 -1.27
CA TYR A 207 17.79 2.77 -1.43
C TYR A 207 18.11 1.39 -2.01
N HIS A 208 17.12 0.63 -2.50
CA HIS A 208 17.43 -0.53 -3.35
C HIS A 208 18.06 -0.05 -4.65
N ARG A 209 19.15 -0.71 -5.04
CA ARG A 209 19.93 -0.42 -6.24
C ARG A 209 20.19 -1.72 -6.99
N TYR A 210 19.98 -1.69 -8.29
CA TYR A 210 20.16 -2.85 -9.15
C TYR A 210 20.94 -2.43 -10.40
N HIS A 211 21.87 -3.26 -10.84
CA HIS A 211 22.41 -3.06 -12.19
C HIS A 211 21.36 -3.48 -13.22
N THR A 212 21.41 -2.85 -14.40
CA THR A 212 20.53 -3.20 -15.52
C THR A 212 20.60 -4.70 -15.84
N SER A 213 21.79 -5.31 -15.73
CA SER A 213 22.01 -6.76 -15.93
C SER A 213 21.41 -7.65 -14.83
N ASP A 214 21.11 -7.10 -13.66
CA ASP A 214 20.45 -7.85 -12.59
C ASP A 214 18.94 -7.98 -12.87
N LEU A 215 18.37 -6.98 -13.55
CA LEU A 215 16.94 -6.91 -13.87
C LEU A 215 16.63 -7.53 -15.24
N TYR A 216 17.37 -7.14 -16.29
CA TYR A 216 17.03 -7.41 -17.69
C TYR A 216 17.98 -8.40 -18.38
N PRO A 217 17.49 -9.20 -19.35
CA PRO A 217 16.07 -9.37 -19.68
C PRO A 217 15.35 -10.11 -18.56
N MET A 218 14.16 -9.63 -18.18
CA MET A 218 13.35 -10.30 -17.16
C MET A 218 12.96 -11.71 -17.62
N ARG A 219 12.73 -12.60 -16.65
CA ARG A 219 12.34 -13.99 -16.91
C ARG A 219 10.85 -14.16 -16.71
N THR A 220 10.18 -14.71 -17.72
CA THR A 220 8.78 -15.14 -17.61
C THR A 220 8.68 -16.43 -16.79
N THR A 221 7.74 -16.45 -15.86
CA THR A 221 7.48 -17.56 -14.93
C THR A 221 6.02 -17.55 -14.49
N TYR A 222 5.68 -18.31 -13.45
CA TYR A 222 4.35 -18.32 -12.85
C TYR A 222 4.45 -18.01 -11.36
N PHE A 223 3.52 -17.17 -10.89
CA PHE A 223 3.30 -16.90 -9.48
C PHE A 223 1.81 -17.02 -9.18
N GLU A 224 1.46 -17.79 -8.16
CA GLU A 224 0.07 -18.09 -7.80
C GLU A 224 -0.77 -18.61 -8.98
N GLY A 225 -0.14 -19.33 -9.91
CA GLY A 225 -0.81 -19.92 -11.07
C GLY A 225 -1.11 -18.97 -12.23
N VAL A 226 -0.63 -17.73 -12.21
CA VAL A 226 -0.69 -16.81 -13.37
C VAL A 226 0.72 -16.43 -13.82
N GLU A 227 0.85 -15.99 -15.08
CA GLU A 227 2.13 -15.54 -15.63
C GLU A 227 2.65 -14.32 -14.86
N ALA A 228 3.93 -14.35 -14.52
CA ALA A 228 4.65 -13.31 -13.80
C ALA A 228 6.04 -13.07 -14.42
N LEU A 229 6.62 -11.89 -14.16
CA LEU A 229 8.02 -11.61 -14.45
C LEU A 229 8.83 -11.57 -13.16
N VAL A 230 10.08 -12.02 -13.26
CA VAL A 230 11.10 -11.90 -12.21
C VAL A 230 12.40 -11.32 -12.77
N PRO A 231 13.23 -10.66 -11.96
CA PRO A 231 14.55 -10.18 -12.37
C PRO A 231 15.44 -11.28 -12.95
N TYR A 232 16.36 -10.91 -13.85
CA TYR A 232 17.29 -11.86 -14.47
C TYR A 232 18.20 -12.58 -13.46
N ALA A 233 18.75 -11.83 -12.49
CA ALA A 233 19.62 -12.32 -11.42
C ALA A 233 18.88 -12.32 -10.07
N TYR A 234 17.68 -12.89 -10.05
CA TYR A 234 16.82 -12.95 -8.87
C TYR A 234 17.52 -13.56 -7.64
N ASP A 235 18.42 -14.51 -7.81
CA ASP A 235 19.15 -15.21 -6.75
C ASP A 235 20.13 -14.26 -6.06
N LYS A 236 20.91 -13.51 -6.85
CA LYS A 236 21.78 -12.44 -6.35
C LYS A 236 20.97 -11.42 -5.55
N ILE A 237 19.85 -10.94 -6.10
CA ILE A 237 18.98 -9.95 -5.46
C ILE A 237 18.47 -10.46 -4.11
N LEU A 238 17.95 -11.69 -4.07
CA LEU A 238 17.44 -12.30 -2.85
C LEU A 238 18.55 -12.54 -1.81
N ILE A 239 19.76 -12.94 -2.23
CA ILE A 239 20.90 -13.13 -1.32
C ILE A 239 21.37 -11.79 -0.75
N GLU A 240 21.42 -10.74 -1.55
CA GLU A 240 21.82 -9.41 -1.08
C GLU A 240 20.83 -8.88 -0.02
N GLU A 241 19.53 -9.09 -0.24
CA GLU A 241 18.45 -8.63 0.61
C GLU A 241 18.26 -9.50 1.88
N TYR A 242 18.06 -10.81 1.71
CA TYR A 242 17.66 -11.71 2.80
C TYR A 242 18.77 -12.68 3.27
N LYS A 243 19.93 -12.66 2.60
CA LYS A 243 21.05 -13.60 2.81
C LYS A 243 20.72 -15.02 2.40
N GLU A 244 21.76 -15.82 2.21
CA GLU A 244 21.65 -17.22 1.76
C GLU A 244 20.71 -18.06 2.63
N LYS A 245 20.61 -17.76 3.93
CA LYS A 245 19.75 -18.49 4.87
C LYS A 245 18.28 -18.46 4.48
N ALA A 246 17.78 -17.36 3.92
CA ALA A 246 16.37 -17.26 3.53
C ALA A 246 16.00 -18.21 2.37
N LEU A 247 17.00 -18.68 1.61
CA LEU A 247 16.81 -19.59 0.47
C LEU A 247 16.93 -21.07 0.86
N VAL A 248 17.37 -21.37 2.08
CA VAL A 248 17.69 -22.75 2.51
C VAL A 248 17.10 -23.16 3.85
N LEU A 249 16.78 -22.21 4.73
CA LEU A 249 16.19 -22.51 6.03
C LEU A 249 14.77 -23.03 5.83
N THR A 250 14.49 -24.23 6.35
CA THR A 250 13.22 -24.94 6.15
C THR A 250 12.27 -24.81 7.35
N GLU A 251 12.57 -23.92 8.29
CA GLU A 251 11.71 -23.58 9.43
C GLU A 251 11.77 -22.07 9.66
N TYR A 252 10.63 -21.38 9.60
CA TYR A 252 10.57 -19.93 9.76
C TYR A 252 9.15 -19.49 10.16
N GLU A 253 9.02 -18.49 11.03
CA GLU A 253 7.74 -17.91 11.48
C GLU A 253 6.65 -18.95 11.82
N GLY A 254 7.03 -20.01 12.55
CA GLY A 254 6.10 -21.07 12.97
C GLY A 254 5.65 -22.02 11.84
N HIS A 255 6.29 -21.96 10.68
CA HIS A 255 6.06 -22.85 9.54
C HIS A 255 7.28 -23.71 9.24
N GLN A 256 7.05 -24.88 8.66
CA GLN A 256 8.07 -25.81 8.21
C GLN A 256 7.88 -26.11 6.73
N TRP A 257 8.97 -26.07 5.96
CA TRP A 257 8.97 -26.44 4.56
C TRP A 257 8.89 -27.96 4.41
N ASN A 258 7.86 -28.42 3.71
CA ASN A 258 7.68 -29.83 3.38
C ASN A 258 8.15 -30.08 1.94
N ALA A 259 9.28 -30.77 1.80
CA ALA A 259 9.87 -31.07 0.49
C ALA A 259 9.01 -32.01 -0.38
N GLY A 260 8.12 -32.79 0.22
CA GLY A 260 7.22 -33.71 -0.49
C GLY A 260 6.05 -32.98 -1.15
N THR A 261 5.43 -32.06 -0.42
CA THR A 261 4.30 -31.23 -0.92
C THR A 261 4.78 -29.95 -1.62
N LYS A 262 6.06 -29.56 -1.42
CA LYS A 262 6.64 -28.28 -1.85
C LYS A 262 5.84 -27.09 -1.32
N ALA A 263 5.49 -27.15 -0.04
CA ALA A 263 4.69 -26.14 0.62
C ALA A 263 5.23 -25.84 2.02
N TRP A 264 4.96 -24.61 2.46
CA TRP A 264 5.15 -24.19 3.83
C TRP A 264 3.93 -24.58 4.65
N GLU A 265 4.12 -25.46 5.63
CA GLU A 265 3.05 -26.00 6.46
C GLU A 265 3.20 -25.46 7.90
N LYS A 266 2.08 -25.12 8.56
CA LYS A 266 2.13 -24.66 9.95
C LYS A 266 2.68 -25.77 10.84
N THR A 267 3.62 -25.42 11.72
CA THR A 267 4.13 -26.36 12.73
C THR A 267 3.03 -26.70 13.75
N PRO A 268 3.07 -27.88 14.40
CA PRO A 268 2.13 -28.21 15.48
C PRO A 268 2.12 -27.18 16.60
N GLY A 269 3.27 -26.56 16.90
CA GLY A 269 3.38 -25.49 17.89
C GLY A 269 2.61 -24.23 17.49
N GLN A 270 2.72 -23.81 16.23
CA GLN A 270 1.97 -22.67 15.70
C GLN A 270 0.47 -22.93 15.69
N ILE A 271 0.04 -24.12 15.25
CA ILE A 271 -1.38 -24.52 15.26
C ILE A 271 -1.94 -24.45 16.68
N ALA A 272 -1.23 -25.02 17.66
CA ALA A 272 -1.66 -25.01 19.06
C ALA A 272 -1.70 -23.59 19.65
N LYS A 273 -0.77 -22.71 19.25
CA LYS A 273 -0.76 -21.30 19.65
C LYS A 273 -2.01 -20.57 19.12
N GLU A 274 -2.29 -20.69 17.83
CA GLU A 274 -3.45 -20.06 17.19
C GLU A 274 -4.78 -20.56 17.78
N GLN A 275 -4.89 -21.85 18.07
CA GLN A 275 -6.08 -22.41 18.73
C GLN A 275 -6.31 -21.80 20.12
N ARG A 276 -5.26 -21.67 20.94
CA ARG A 276 -5.35 -21.04 22.27
C ARG A 276 -5.75 -19.57 22.17
N GLU A 277 -5.19 -18.85 21.20
CA GLU A 277 -5.53 -17.44 20.97
C GLU A 277 -6.98 -17.27 20.50
N ALA A 278 -7.46 -18.15 19.61
CA ALA A 278 -8.84 -18.17 19.16
C ALA A 278 -9.83 -18.46 20.32
N GLU A 279 -9.53 -19.46 21.16
CA GLU A 279 -10.33 -19.75 22.36
C GLU A 279 -10.36 -18.58 23.34
N ALA A 280 -9.22 -17.90 23.54
CA ALA A 280 -9.15 -16.73 24.41
C ALA A 280 -9.96 -15.55 23.85
N ARG A 281 -9.93 -15.32 22.53
CA ARG A 281 -10.75 -14.31 21.85
C ARG A 281 -12.24 -14.63 21.97
N GLN A 282 -12.63 -15.88 21.77
CA GLN A 282 -14.03 -16.31 21.92
C GLN A 282 -14.53 -16.09 23.35
N LYS A 283 -13.77 -16.55 24.36
CA LYS A 283 -14.12 -16.33 25.77
C LYS A 283 -14.26 -14.85 26.13
N LYS A 284 -13.43 -13.99 25.53
CA LYS A 284 -13.53 -12.54 25.72
C LYS A 284 -14.79 -11.98 25.07
N ALA A 285 -15.10 -12.38 23.84
CA ALA A 285 -16.31 -11.97 23.12
C ALA A 285 -17.58 -12.40 23.88
N ASP A 286 -17.64 -13.65 24.34
CA ASP A 286 -18.77 -14.18 25.12
C ASP A 286 -18.97 -13.39 26.42
N ARG A 287 -17.87 -13.02 27.09
CA ARG A 287 -17.92 -12.20 28.32
C ARG A 287 -18.44 -10.79 28.05
N GLU A 288 -18.02 -10.17 26.96
CA GLU A 288 -18.49 -8.84 26.55
C GLU A 288 -19.97 -8.88 26.13
N GLU A 289 -20.40 -9.92 25.43
CA GLU A 289 -21.80 -10.11 25.05
C GLU A 289 -22.69 -10.33 26.27
N ASN A 290 -22.27 -11.18 27.21
CA ASN A 290 -22.99 -11.39 28.47
C ASN A 290 -23.13 -10.09 29.27
N LYS A 291 -22.05 -9.30 29.35
CA LYS A 291 -22.09 -7.99 30.00
C LYS A 291 -23.06 -7.02 29.32
N ARG A 292 -23.10 -6.99 27.97
CA ARG A 292 -24.08 -6.19 27.22
C ARG A 292 -25.52 -6.62 27.50
N LYS A 293 -25.80 -7.93 27.54
CA LYS A 293 -27.12 -8.49 27.86
C LYS A 293 -27.55 -8.13 29.29
N GLU A 294 -26.64 -8.20 30.26
CA GLU A 294 -26.90 -7.77 31.64
C GLU A 294 -27.21 -6.27 31.74
N GLU A 295 -26.47 -5.43 31.01
CA GLU A 295 -26.71 -3.98 30.96
C GLU A 295 -28.05 -3.63 30.29
N GLU A 296 -28.42 -4.32 29.20
CA GLU A 296 -29.72 -4.17 28.54
C GLU A 296 -30.87 -4.62 29.44
N GLN A 297 -30.71 -5.74 30.16
CA GLN A 297 -31.74 -6.21 31.08
C GLN A 297 -31.95 -5.22 32.24
N LYS A 298 -30.87 -4.69 32.83
CA LYS A 298 -30.96 -3.66 33.87
C LYS A 298 -31.69 -2.41 33.38
N LYS A 299 -31.43 -1.94 32.15
CA LYS A 299 -32.15 -0.80 31.56
C LYS A 299 -33.64 -1.08 31.39
N LYS A 300 -34.01 -2.28 30.91
CA LYS A 300 -35.42 -2.68 30.80
C LYS A 300 -36.12 -2.74 32.15
N ASP A 301 -35.44 -3.27 33.17
CA ASP A 301 -35.98 -3.36 34.53
C ASP A 301 -36.15 -1.94 35.15
N GLU A 302 -35.24 -1.01 34.90
CA GLU A 302 -35.36 0.39 35.33
C GLU A 302 -36.50 1.14 34.60
N GLU A 303 -36.67 0.92 33.30
CA GLU A 303 -37.79 1.49 32.53
C GLU A 303 -39.14 0.94 32.96
N ALA A 304 -39.22 -0.36 33.27
CA ALA A 304 -40.43 -0.99 33.79
C ALA A 304 -40.83 -0.40 35.15
N LYS A 305 -39.86 -0.23 36.07
CA LYS A 305 -40.10 0.41 37.37
C LYS A 305 -40.58 1.85 37.25
N LYS A 306 -39.99 2.65 36.35
CA LYS A 306 -40.47 4.03 36.09
C LYS A 306 -41.89 4.07 35.57
N LYS A 307 -42.28 3.15 34.68
CA LYS A 307 -43.66 3.06 34.17
C LYS A 307 -44.67 2.62 35.24
N GLU A 308 -44.28 1.76 36.18
CA GLU A 308 -45.11 1.40 37.32
C GLU A 308 -45.30 2.57 38.31
N GLU A 309 -44.24 3.35 38.56
CA GLU A 309 -44.31 4.58 39.37
C GLU A 309 -45.18 5.68 38.73
N GLU A 310 -45.09 5.88 37.41
CA GLU A 310 -45.95 6.84 36.68
C GLU A 310 -47.42 6.35 36.58
N GLY A 311 -47.64 5.04 36.41
CA GLY A 311 -48.98 4.45 36.34
C GLY A 311 -49.74 4.55 37.68
N SER A 312 -49.04 4.32 38.79
CA SER A 312 -49.62 4.39 40.15
C SER A 312 -49.97 5.81 40.59
N GLN A 313 -49.24 6.83 40.12
CA GLN A 313 -49.61 8.24 40.31
C GLN A 313 -50.88 8.63 39.55
N SER A 314 -51.14 8.07 38.36
CA SER A 314 -52.37 8.36 37.59
C SER A 314 -53.65 7.74 38.19
N THR A 315 -53.54 6.59 38.87
CA THR A 315 -54.69 5.91 39.49
C THR A 315 -55.13 6.52 40.82
N ALA A 316 -54.25 7.26 41.51
CA ALA A 316 -54.59 7.95 42.75
C ALA A 316 -55.51 9.16 42.53
N ASP A 317 -55.47 9.79 41.34
CA ASP A 317 -56.30 10.96 41.00
C ASP A 317 -57.73 10.60 40.52
N THR A 318 -58.06 9.32 40.32
CA THR A 318 -59.40 8.91 39.80
C THR A 318 -60.32 8.31 40.86
N GLN A 319 -59.86 8.05 42.09
CA GLN A 319 -60.69 7.56 43.20
C GLN A 319 -61.14 8.64 44.19
N GLY A 320 -60.85 9.92 43.91
CA GLY A 320 -61.35 11.08 44.64
C GLY A 320 -62.38 11.87 43.83
N SER A 321 -63.58 11.35 43.63
CA SER A 321 -64.75 12.11 43.16
C SER A 321 -66.04 11.54 43.73
#